data_AF-A0A418WDE5-F1
#
_entry.id   AF-A0A418WDE5-F1
#
_cell.length_a   1.000
_cell.length_b   1.000
_cell.length_c   1.000
_cell.angle_alpha   90.00
_cell.angle_beta   90.00
_cell.angle_gamma   90.00
#
_symmetry.space_group_name_H-M   'P 1'
#
loop_
_entity.id
_entity.type
_entity.pdbx_description
1 polymer ?
#
loop_
_entity_poly.entity_id
_entity_poly.type
_entity_poly.pdbx_seq_one_letter_code
_entity_poly.pdbx_strand_id
1 'polypeptide(L)'
;MIGAMEALASQFWGVGLVVVAVAALILFWGIARRPDFIRLPRSRRFRRVIAPGLSVAVAINRLRRLGRPYQLYQVDEARGVLVIMDGPTLVSLGNFYPLYIDPTVQGVQIQCSVVPRIPIPGLTGARRLATIQRAVAHALDGIAV
;
A
#
# COMPACT_ATOMS: atom_id res chain seq x y z
N MET A 1 -6.86 -21.07 48.27
CA MET A 1 -6.27 -19.94 47.51
C MET A 1 -5.47 -20.37 46.28
N ILE A 2 -4.94 -21.60 46.19
CA ILE A 2 -4.13 -22.07 45.05
C ILE A 2 -4.96 -22.25 43.76
N GLY A 3 -6.17 -22.82 43.83
CA GLY A 3 -7.00 -23.07 42.63
C GLY A 3 -7.51 -21.82 41.90
N ALA A 4 -7.58 -20.66 42.57
CA ALA A 4 -7.97 -19.40 41.92
C ALA A 4 -6.83 -18.81 41.07
N MET A 5 -5.56 -19.05 41.46
CA MET A 5 -4.40 -18.61 40.68
C MET A 5 -4.16 -19.50 39.44
N GLU A 6 -4.42 -20.81 39.51
CA GLU A 6 -4.32 -21.72 38.36
C GLU A 6 -5.42 -21.48 37.30
N ALA A 7 -6.64 -21.14 37.75
CA ALA A 7 -7.73 -20.76 36.85
C ALA A 7 -7.46 -19.44 36.11
N LEU A 8 -6.85 -18.45 36.79
CA LEU A 8 -6.41 -17.20 36.16
C LEU A 8 -5.25 -17.46 35.18
N ALA A 9 -4.26 -18.25 35.57
CA ALA A 9 -3.12 -18.59 34.71
C ALA A 9 -3.56 -19.30 33.43
N SER A 10 -4.43 -20.32 33.53
CA SER A 10 -4.96 -21.05 32.36
C SER A 10 -5.80 -20.16 31.42
N GLN A 11 -6.52 -19.17 31.94
CA GLN A 11 -7.21 -18.17 31.12
C GLN A 11 -6.23 -17.25 30.37
N PHE A 12 -5.12 -16.83 30.99
CA PHE A 12 -4.09 -16.03 30.30
C PHE A 12 -3.36 -16.83 29.20
N TRP A 13 -3.11 -18.13 29.43
CA TRP A 13 -2.56 -19.02 28.39
C TRP A 13 -3.52 -19.19 27.21
N GLY A 14 -4.81 -19.35 27.48
CA GLY A 14 -5.85 -19.44 26.45
C GLY A 14 -5.99 -18.15 25.63
N VAL A 15 -6.04 -17.00 26.30
CA VAL A 15 -6.11 -15.68 25.63
C VAL A 15 -4.83 -15.41 24.83
N GLY A 16 -3.66 -15.72 25.38
CA GLY A 16 -2.38 -15.60 24.67
C GLY A 16 -2.32 -16.44 23.40
N LEU A 17 -2.75 -17.70 23.46
CA LEU A 17 -2.83 -18.58 22.29
C LEU A 17 -3.80 -18.07 21.22
N VAL A 18 -4.96 -17.55 21.63
CA VAL A 18 -5.93 -16.97 20.68
C VAL A 18 -5.35 -15.74 19.99
N VAL A 19 -4.67 -14.84 20.71
CA VAL A 19 -4.04 -13.66 20.11
C VAL A 19 -2.94 -14.06 19.12
N VAL A 20 -2.11 -15.04 19.47
CA VAL A 20 -1.06 -15.56 18.59
C VAL A 20 -1.65 -16.24 17.35
N ALA A 21 -2.70 -17.05 17.52
CA ALA A 21 -3.39 -17.71 16.40
C ALA A 21 -4.04 -16.69 15.45
N VAL A 22 -4.69 -15.65 15.98
CA VAL A 22 -5.29 -14.57 15.16
C VAL A 22 -4.19 -13.78 14.43
N ALA A 23 -3.09 -13.44 15.11
CA ALA A 23 -1.96 -12.76 14.46
C ALA A 23 -1.35 -13.62 13.35
N ALA A 24 -1.14 -14.91 13.60
CA ALA A 24 -0.64 -15.87 12.61
C ALA A 24 -1.59 -16.02 11.42
N LEU A 25 -2.91 -16.04 11.65
CA LEU A 25 -3.91 -16.13 10.59
C LEU A 25 -3.89 -14.88 9.69
N ILE A 26 -3.79 -13.68 10.29
CA ILE A 26 -3.69 -12.41 9.56
C ILE A 26 -2.41 -12.36 8.72
N LEU A 27 -1.28 -12.81 9.30
CA LEU A 27 0.01 -12.93 8.61
C LEU A 27 -0.08 -13.89 7.42
N PHE A 28 -0.65 -15.08 7.63
CA PHE A 28 -0.82 -16.09 6.60
C PHE A 28 -1.70 -15.59 5.46
N TRP A 29 -2.81 -14.93 5.78
CA TRP A 29 -3.73 -14.35 4.80
C TRP A 29 -3.07 -13.24 3.96
N GLY A 30 -2.24 -12.41 4.60
CA GLY A 30 -1.47 -11.34 3.94
C GLY A 30 -0.36 -11.85 3.01
N ILE A 31 0.14 -13.08 3.22
CA ILE A 31 1.13 -13.74 2.35
C ILE A 31 0.44 -14.50 1.21
N ALA A 32 -0.68 -15.17 1.49
CA ALA A 32 -1.40 -16.02 0.52
C ALA A 32 -2.11 -15.22 -0.58
N ARG A 33 -2.61 -14.01 -0.29
CA ARG A 33 -3.14 -13.12 -1.34
C ARG A 33 -1.99 -12.48 -2.11
N ARG A 34 -1.65 -13.03 -3.28
CA ARG A 34 -0.88 -12.30 -4.29
C ARG A 34 -1.82 -11.31 -4.98
N PRO A 35 -1.66 -9.99 -4.78
CA PRO A 35 -2.50 -9.02 -5.45
C PRO A 35 -2.17 -8.96 -6.95
N ASP A 36 -3.17 -9.23 -7.80
CA ASP A 36 -3.08 -8.97 -9.24
C ASP A 36 -3.27 -7.48 -9.52
N PHE A 37 -2.18 -6.76 -9.79
CA PHE A 37 -2.21 -5.32 -10.09
C PHE A 37 -2.50 -5.00 -11.56
N ILE A 38 -2.65 -6.02 -12.39
CA ILE A 38 -2.87 -5.92 -13.85
C ILE A 38 -4.18 -5.15 -14.17
N ARG A 39 -5.14 -5.14 -13.24
CA ARG A 39 -6.41 -4.43 -13.41
C ARG A 39 -6.53 -3.36 -12.34
N LEU A 40 -7.01 -2.16 -12.72
CA LEU A 40 -7.39 -1.12 -11.78
C LEU A 40 -8.26 -1.75 -10.67
N PRO A 41 -7.90 -1.60 -9.39
CA PRO A 41 -8.76 -2.06 -8.32
C PRO A 41 -10.07 -1.28 -8.46
N ARG A 42 -11.20 -1.99 -8.60
CA ARG A 42 -12.57 -1.42 -8.56
C ARG A 42 -12.92 -0.75 -7.22
N SER A 43 -11.93 -0.63 -6.33
CA SER A 43 -12.06 0.00 -5.02
C SER A 43 -12.38 1.48 -5.19
N ARG A 44 -13.39 1.96 -4.47
CA ARG A 44 -13.81 3.37 -4.42
C ARG A 44 -12.73 4.32 -3.84
N ARG A 45 -11.58 3.80 -3.42
CA ARG A 45 -10.49 4.57 -2.77
C ARG A 45 -9.34 4.78 -3.75
N PHE A 46 -9.49 5.76 -4.63
CA PHE A 46 -8.45 6.21 -5.55
C PHE A 46 -8.29 7.74 -5.48
N ARG A 47 -7.09 8.24 -5.77
CA ARG A 47 -6.76 9.66 -5.90
C ARG A 47 -6.02 9.86 -7.23
N ARG A 48 -6.20 11.03 -7.85
CA ARG A 48 -5.62 11.32 -9.17
C ARG A 48 -4.61 12.46 -9.07
N VAL A 49 -3.56 12.36 -9.86
CA VAL A 49 -2.55 13.40 -10.08
C VAL A 49 -2.48 13.63 -11.58
N ILE A 50 -2.51 14.89 -12.02
CA ILE A 50 -2.38 15.27 -13.42
C ILE A 50 -1.01 15.90 -13.59
N ALA A 51 -0.24 15.37 -14.52
CA ALA A 51 1.11 15.80 -14.85
C ALA A 51 1.12 16.30 -16.31
N PRO A 52 0.83 17.60 -16.53
CA PRO A 52 0.77 18.14 -17.88
C PRO A 52 2.16 18.14 -18.54
N GLY A 53 2.21 17.91 -19.84
CA GLY A 53 3.45 17.96 -20.63
C GLY A 53 4.46 16.82 -20.38
N LEU A 54 4.15 15.85 -19.52
CA LEU A 54 4.97 14.66 -19.30
C LEU A 54 4.51 13.50 -20.17
N SER A 55 5.46 12.68 -20.65
CA SER A 55 5.17 11.40 -21.28
C SER A 55 5.12 10.27 -20.25
N VAL A 56 4.43 9.16 -20.58
CA VAL A 56 4.30 7.99 -19.70
C VAL A 56 5.68 7.45 -19.28
N ALA A 57 6.63 7.36 -20.22
CA ALA A 57 7.99 6.89 -19.95
C ALA A 57 8.74 7.81 -18.96
N VAL A 58 8.60 9.13 -19.09
CA VAL A 58 9.24 10.09 -18.17
C VAL A 58 8.58 10.02 -16.79
N ALA A 59 7.25 9.93 -16.74
CA ALA A 59 6.52 9.76 -15.48
C ALA A 59 6.96 8.49 -14.73
N ILE A 60 7.06 7.36 -15.43
CA ILE A 60 7.56 6.09 -14.86
C ILE A 60 8.98 6.27 -14.33
N ASN A 61 9.88 6.87 -15.10
CA ASN A 61 11.27 7.07 -14.68
C ASN A 61 11.41 7.97 -13.45
N ARG A 62 10.58 9.01 -13.33
CA ARG A 62 10.53 9.86 -12.13
C ARG A 62 9.98 9.10 -10.92
N LEU A 63 8.88 8.36 -11.10
CA LEU A 63 8.24 7.61 -10.01
C LEU A 63 9.05 6.43 -9.51
N ARG A 64 9.90 5.82 -10.35
CA ARG A 64 10.88 4.80 -9.91
C ARG A 64 11.85 5.34 -8.86
N ARG A 65 12.05 6.66 -8.80
CA ARG A 65 12.98 7.34 -7.90
C ARG A 65 12.30 7.89 -6.63
N LEU A 66 11.07 7.48 -6.32
CA LEU A 66 10.32 7.98 -5.14
C LEU A 66 11.08 7.83 -3.82
N GLY A 67 12.04 6.91 -3.73
CA GLY A 67 12.92 6.73 -2.57
C GLY A 67 12.18 6.29 -1.31
N ARG A 68 12.92 6.22 -0.19
CA ARG A 68 12.35 5.86 1.12
C ARG A 68 11.23 6.84 1.51
N PRO A 69 10.11 6.38 2.10
CA PRO A 69 9.87 5.04 2.65
C PRO A 69 9.34 4.01 1.63
N TYR A 70 9.23 4.37 0.35
CA TYR A 70 8.64 3.54 -0.68
C TYR A 70 9.70 2.73 -1.41
N GLN A 71 9.35 1.50 -1.77
CA GLN A 71 10.18 0.60 -2.55
C GLN A 71 9.44 0.19 -3.80
N LEU A 72 10.18 0.06 -4.90
CA LEU A 72 9.61 -0.42 -6.15
C LEU A 72 9.29 -1.91 -6.02
N TYR A 73 8.04 -2.28 -6.25
CA TYR A 73 7.60 -3.68 -6.20
C TYR A 73 7.44 -4.28 -7.60
N GLN A 74 6.79 -3.56 -8.51
CA GLN A 74 6.54 -4.03 -9.87
C GLN A 74 6.45 -2.85 -10.83
N VAL A 75 6.92 -3.04 -12.07
CA VAL A 75 6.67 -2.13 -13.19
C VAL A 75 6.20 -2.95 -14.38
N ASP A 76 5.09 -2.52 -14.99
CA ASP A 76 4.58 -2.99 -16.27
C ASP A 76 4.41 -1.75 -17.16
N GLU A 77 5.45 -1.40 -17.91
CA GLU A 77 5.48 -0.21 -18.77
C GLU A 77 4.46 -0.30 -19.91
N ALA A 78 4.25 -1.52 -20.43
CA ALA A 78 3.31 -1.77 -21.52
C ALA A 78 1.87 -1.45 -21.13
N ARG A 79 1.52 -1.64 -19.85
CA ARG A 79 0.19 -1.33 -19.29
C ARG A 79 0.15 -0.01 -18.51
N GLY A 80 1.26 0.72 -18.42
CA GLY A 80 1.34 1.93 -17.60
C GLY A 80 1.12 1.68 -16.10
N VAL A 81 1.49 0.50 -15.59
CA VAL A 81 1.30 0.17 -14.16
C VAL A 81 2.62 0.21 -13.44
N LEU A 82 2.68 0.98 -12.35
CA LEU A 82 3.82 1.00 -11.44
C LEU A 82 3.31 0.75 -10.02
N VAL A 83 3.85 -0.26 -9.36
CA VAL A 83 3.47 -0.62 -7.99
C VAL A 83 4.64 -0.33 -7.07
N ILE A 84 4.39 0.53 -6.09
CA ILE A 84 5.30 0.76 -4.97
C ILE A 84 4.72 0.15 -3.71
N MET A 85 5.59 -0.17 -2.76
CA MET A 85 5.23 -0.74 -1.47
C MET A 85 5.88 0.09 -0.36
N ASP A 86 5.19 0.32 0.76
CA ASP A 86 5.85 0.83 1.96
C ASP A 86 6.56 -0.31 2.71
N GLY A 87 7.65 0.01 3.42
CA GLY A 87 8.35 -0.97 4.24
C GLY A 87 7.44 -1.59 5.31
N PRO A 88 7.72 -2.84 5.75
CA PRO A 88 6.98 -3.45 6.84
C PRO A 88 7.10 -2.58 8.09
N THR A 89 5.95 -2.27 8.71
CA THR A 89 5.86 -1.55 9.97
C THR A 89 5.28 -2.48 11.03
N LEU A 90 5.42 -2.13 12.31
CA LEU A 90 4.84 -2.90 13.43
C LEU A 90 3.34 -3.17 13.29
N VAL A 91 2.63 -2.36 12.49
CA VAL A 91 1.17 -2.41 12.28
C VAL A 91 0.76 -2.77 10.85
N SER A 92 1.70 -3.06 9.95
CA SER A 92 1.39 -3.46 8.56
C SER A 92 2.54 -4.24 7.92
N LEU A 93 2.23 -5.32 7.22
CA LEU A 93 3.17 -6.12 6.40
C LEU A 93 3.63 -5.42 5.11
N GLY A 94 3.45 -4.11 5.02
CA GLY A 94 3.60 -3.35 3.78
C GLY A 94 2.28 -3.31 3.00
N ASN A 95 1.88 -2.12 2.63
CA ASN A 95 0.78 -1.80 1.74
C ASN A 95 1.32 -1.59 0.34
N PHE A 96 0.54 -2.03 -0.63
CA PHE A 96 0.83 -1.75 -2.02
C PHE A 96 0.09 -0.50 -2.46
N TYR A 97 0.78 0.33 -3.22
CA TYR A 97 0.24 1.53 -3.84
C TYR A 97 0.42 1.38 -5.35
N PRO A 98 -0.52 0.73 -6.05
CA PRO A 98 -0.51 0.71 -7.49
C PRO A 98 -0.84 2.11 -8.04
N LEU A 99 0.02 2.56 -8.95
CA LEU A 99 -0.05 3.79 -9.71
C LEU A 99 -0.35 3.41 -11.16
N TYR A 100 -1.53 3.78 -11.64
CA TYR A 100 -1.94 3.58 -13.02
C TYR A 100 -1.69 4.87 -13.78
N ILE A 101 -0.93 4.79 -14.85
CA ILE A 101 -0.40 5.93 -15.60
C ILE A 101 -1.06 5.91 -16.97
N ASP A 102 -2.08 6.72 -17.13
CA ASP A 102 -2.85 6.83 -18.36
C ASP A 102 -2.41 8.08 -19.15
N PRO A 103 -2.11 7.95 -20.46
CA PRO A 103 -1.87 9.12 -21.30
C PRO A 103 -3.18 9.89 -21.51
N THR A 104 -3.08 11.21 -21.52
CA THR A 104 -4.18 12.15 -21.76
C THR A 104 -3.78 13.19 -22.79
N VAL A 105 -4.75 13.95 -23.31
CA VAL A 105 -4.51 15.00 -24.32
C VAL A 105 -3.52 16.06 -23.83
N GLN A 106 -3.46 16.32 -22.52
CA GLN A 106 -2.64 17.37 -21.92
C GLN A 106 -1.32 16.85 -21.29
N GLY A 107 -1.09 15.54 -21.29
CA GLY A 107 0.05 14.92 -20.59
C GLY A 107 -0.33 13.56 -20.01
N VAL A 108 -0.02 13.32 -18.74
CA VAL A 108 -0.26 12.03 -18.09
C VAL A 108 -1.17 12.20 -16.87
N GLN A 109 -2.15 11.31 -16.74
CA GLN A 109 -2.97 11.17 -15.54
C GLN A 109 -2.51 9.95 -14.76
N ILE A 110 -2.20 10.14 -13.48
CA ILE A 110 -1.76 9.08 -12.58
C ILE A 110 -2.83 8.82 -11.54
N GLN A 111 -3.44 7.65 -11.61
CA GLN A 111 -4.39 7.17 -10.62
C GLN A 111 -3.67 6.35 -9.55
N CYS A 112 -3.59 6.91 -8.36
CA CYS A 112 -3.05 6.27 -7.16
C CYS A 112 -4.17 5.49 -6.47
N SER A 113 -3.91 4.24 -6.09
CA SER A 113 -4.80 3.45 -5.24
C SER A 113 -4.04 2.85 -4.07
N VAL A 114 -4.74 2.41 -3.02
CA VAL A 114 -4.14 1.60 -1.93
C VAL A 114 -4.73 0.21 -1.97
N VAL A 115 -3.87 -0.79 -2.06
CA VAL A 115 -4.22 -2.21 -1.92
C VAL A 115 -3.51 -2.70 -0.65
N PRO A 116 -4.21 -2.69 0.49
CA PRO A 116 -3.58 -3.06 1.74
C PRO A 116 -3.49 -4.59 1.87
N ARG A 117 -2.37 -5.10 2.38
CA ARG A 117 -2.22 -6.55 2.68
C ARG A 117 -3.06 -6.98 3.89
N ILE A 118 -3.27 -6.07 4.82
CA ILE A 118 -4.10 -6.24 6.02
C ILE A 118 -5.23 -5.22 5.95
N PRO A 119 -6.49 -5.56 6.28
CA PRO A 119 -7.59 -4.60 6.27
C PRO A 119 -7.27 -3.34 7.11
N ILE A 120 -7.27 -2.17 6.47
CA ILE A 120 -7.02 -0.88 7.12
C ILE A 120 -8.36 -0.16 7.39
N PRO A 121 -8.55 0.41 8.59
CA PRO A 121 -9.68 1.29 8.88
C PRO A 121 -9.74 2.50 7.92
N GLY A 122 -10.96 2.94 7.58
CA GLY A 122 -11.23 3.88 6.48
C GLY A 122 -10.43 5.20 6.53
N LEU A 123 -10.31 5.81 7.71
CA LEU A 123 -9.61 7.09 7.90
C LEU A 123 -8.09 6.96 7.65
N THR A 124 -7.48 5.89 8.15
CA THR A 124 -6.05 5.63 7.98
C THR A 124 -5.71 5.36 6.51
N GLY A 125 -6.59 4.64 5.80
CA GLY A 125 -6.46 4.44 4.35
C GLY A 125 -6.52 5.74 3.56
N ALA A 126 -7.43 6.66 3.91
CA ALA A 126 -7.56 7.96 3.23
C ALA A 126 -6.34 8.85 3.46
N ARG A 127 -5.81 8.89 4.69
CA ARG A 127 -4.58 9.65 5.02
C ARG A 127 -3.38 9.12 4.23
N ARG A 128 -3.19 7.80 4.20
CA ARG A 128 -2.11 7.15 3.42
C ARG A 128 -2.22 7.46 1.94
N LEU A 129 -3.43 7.41 1.38
CA LEU A 129 -3.66 7.74 -0.02
C LEU A 129 -3.37 9.22 -0.34
N ALA A 130 -3.64 10.14 0.59
CA ALA A 130 -3.28 11.55 0.43
C ALA A 130 -1.77 11.78 0.53
N THR A 131 -1.07 11.08 1.43
CA THR A 131 0.40 11.15 1.54
C THR A 131 1.06 10.65 0.26
N ILE A 132 0.61 9.52 -0.30
CA ILE A 132 1.19 9.02 -1.54
C ILE A 132 0.87 9.92 -2.73
N GLN A 133 -0.35 10.48 -2.80
CA GLN A 133 -0.70 11.44 -3.85
C GLN A 133 0.28 12.63 -3.86
N ARG A 134 0.62 13.17 -2.69
CA ARG A 134 1.60 14.26 -2.58
C ARG A 134 2.99 13.82 -3.00
N ALA A 135 3.46 12.67 -2.53
CA ALA A 135 4.78 12.14 -2.92
C ALA A 135 4.90 11.93 -4.43
N VAL A 136 3.85 11.39 -5.06
CA VAL A 136 3.74 11.23 -6.51
C VAL A 136 3.77 12.58 -7.22
N ALA A 137 2.99 13.57 -6.77
CA ALA A 137 3.00 14.91 -7.35
C ALA A 137 4.39 15.56 -7.26
N HIS A 138 5.04 15.52 -6.09
CA HIS A 138 6.39 16.06 -5.90
C HIS A 138 7.42 15.39 -6.82
N ALA A 139 7.36 14.06 -6.96
CA ALA A 139 8.27 13.34 -7.85
C ALA A 139 8.05 13.68 -9.33
N LEU A 140 6.81 13.98 -9.73
CA LEU A 140 6.48 14.38 -11.09
C LEU A 140 6.85 15.84 -11.38
N ASP A 141 6.74 16.75 -10.41
CA ASP A 141 7.12 18.16 -10.58
C ASP A 141 8.64 18.38 -10.57
N GLY A 142 9.44 17.36 -10.21
CA GLY A 142 10.90 17.43 -10.24
C GLY A 142 11.52 18.21 -9.08
N ILE A 143 10.74 18.56 -8.06
CA ILE A 143 11.26 19.10 -6.80
C ILE A 143 11.61 17.90 -5.91
N ALA A 144 12.79 17.34 -6.14
CA ALA A 144 13.42 16.43 -5.19
C ALA A 144 13.79 17.22 -3.93
N VAL A 145 13.40 16.71 -2.76
CA VAL A 145 14.05 17.06 -1.48
C VAL A 145 15.28 16.19 -1.33
#